data_AF-A0A6C0HCM5-F1
#
_entry.id   AF-A0A6C0HCM5-F1
#
_cell.length_a   1.000
_cell.length_b   1.000
_cell.length_c   1.000
_cell.angle_alpha   90.00
_cell.angle_beta   90.00
_cell.angle_gamma   90.00
#
_symmetry.space_group_name_H-M   'P 1'
#
loop_
_entity.id
_entity.type
_entity.pdbx_description
1 polymer ?
#
loop_
_entity_poly.entity_id
_entity_poly.type
_entity_poly.pdbx_seq_one_letter_code
_entity_poly.pdbx_strand_id
1 'polypeptide(L)'
;MPKGIDWVHFIYINLAFVALIFSMYFFASVVQIKQDWPKYRCNPMFMPLSDDIQTDFTYCVQNMQNNYMGYLLEPLTYITSNLSEMGSQFTDSLNFFRVMISNIRTFMASITGNIFGVFLNLITEFQKITIGIKDLVGKLIGIVVTVLYIMDGSLKTIESSWNGPPGQTVRALCFHPETEVKLLDGKVVLMKDLNLGDILENGSRVNAVIKLDNTETNSDFYIIPNGVDGKDIYVTGTHMIFCDELGKYVEVKSHPLAKKQDIKKSDWFSSLITSDHKIQIGKNLFYDWDDDLIRPFW
;
A
#
# COMPACT_ATOMS: atom_id res chain seq x y z
N MET A 1 -18.10 61.28 150.86
CA MET A 1 -17.66 61.32 149.46
C MET A 1 -16.92 60.02 149.18
N PRO A 2 -17.34 59.23 148.17
CA PRO A 2 -16.62 58.01 147.80
C PRO A 2 -15.17 58.36 147.43
N LYS A 3 -14.21 57.55 147.86
CA LYS A 3 -12.78 57.80 147.60
C LYS A 3 -12.51 57.41 146.14
N GLY A 4 -11.58 58.07 145.45
CA GLY A 4 -11.31 57.84 144.01
C GLY A 4 -11.00 56.38 143.62
N ILE A 5 -10.59 55.55 144.58
CA ILE A 5 -10.39 54.10 144.41
C ILE A 5 -11.68 53.34 144.10
N ASP A 6 -12.83 53.79 144.62
CA ASP A 6 -14.12 53.13 144.41
C ASP A 6 -14.58 53.24 142.94
N TRP A 7 -14.23 54.33 142.26
CA TRP A 7 -14.51 54.54 140.83
C TRP A 7 -13.67 53.64 139.91
N VAL A 8 -12.42 53.33 140.28
CA VAL A 8 -11.55 52.43 139.51
C VAL A 8 -12.08 50.99 139.57
N HIS A 9 -12.53 50.54 140.75
CA HIS A 9 -13.15 49.22 140.89
C HIS A 9 -14.47 49.11 140.09
N PHE A 10 -15.27 50.17 140.04
CA PHE A 10 -16.49 50.20 139.23
C PHE A 10 -16.21 50.04 137.73
N ILE A 11 -15.20 50.74 137.19
CA ILE A 11 -14.82 50.62 135.78
C ILE A 11 -14.28 49.21 135.47
N TYR A 12 -13.42 48.68 136.32
CA TYR A 12 -12.84 47.34 136.13
C TYR A 12 -13.92 46.25 136.06
N ILE A 13 -14.89 46.28 136.98
CA ILE A 13 -15.98 45.30 137.01
C ILE A 13 -16.86 45.41 135.75
N ASN A 14 -17.21 46.62 135.32
CA ASN A 14 -17.98 46.79 134.09
C ASN A 14 -17.23 46.31 132.85
N LEU A 15 -15.92 46.54 132.76
CA LEU A 15 -15.09 46.09 131.64
C LEU A 15 -14.97 44.56 131.63
N ALA A 16 -14.92 43.92 132.80
CA ALA A 16 -14.96 42.46 132.93
C ALA A 16 -16.30 41.89 132.44
N PHE A 17 -17.44 42.52 132.76
CA PHE A 17 -18.75 42.10 132.23
C PHE A 17 -18.86 42.26 130.71
N VAL A 18 -18.35 43.36 130.16
CA VAL A 18 -18.29 43.57 128.70
C VAL A 18 -17.44 42.48 128.03
N ALA A 19 -16.28 42.14 128.60
CA ALA A 19 -15.42 41.08 128.07
C ALA A 19 -16.10 39.70 128.11
N LEU A 20 -16.90 39.41 129.15
CA LEU A 20 -17.65 38.16 129.30
C LEU A 20 -18.79 38.04 128.28
N ILE A 21 -19.52 39.13 128.03
CA ILE A 21 -20.57 39.17 127.00
C ILE A 21 -19.95 38.99 125.60
N PHE A 22 -18.83 39.65 125.34
CA PHE A 22 -18.14 39.55 124.06
C PHE A 22 -17.61 38.12 123.80
N SER A 23 -17.04 37.46 124.81
CA SER A 23 -16.55 36.09 124.67
C SER A 23 -17.68 35.10 124.38
N MET A 24 -18.83 35.24 125.04
CA MET A 24 -20.01 34.40 124.79
C MET A 24 -20.54 34.58 123.36
N TYR A 25 -20.62 35.81 122.85
CA TYR A 25 -21.02 36.10 121.48
C TYR A 25 -20.05 35.51 120.45
N PHE A 26 -18.74 35.58 120.73
CA PHE A 26 -17.71 35.00 119.87
C PHE A 26 -17.84 33.48 119.76
N PHE A 27 -17.99 32.76 120.88
CA PHE A 27 -18.17 31.31 120.85
C PHE A 27 -19.47 30.89 120.15
N ALA A 28 -20.57 31.61 120.36
CA ALA A 28 -21.84 31.34 119.66
C ALA A 28 -21.70 31.52 118.13
N SER A 29 -21.00 32.57 117.69
CA SER A 29 -20.73 32.83 116.27
C SER A 29 -19.84 31.76 115.63
N VAL A 30 -18.82 31.28 116.35
CA VAL A 30 -17.94 30.19 115.88
C VAL A 30 -18.71 28.89 115.71
N VAL A 31 -19.60 28.55 116.65
CA VAL A 31 -20.45 27.35 116.54
C VAL A 31 -21.37 27.44 115.33
N GLN A 32 -21.96 28.61 115.06
CA GLN A 32 -22.81 28.82 113.90
C GLN A 32 -22.03 28.65 112.58
N ILE A 33 -20.79 29.13 112.50
CA ILE A 33 -19.93 28.96 111.31
C ILE A 33 -19.55 27.49 111.09
N LYS A 34 -19.28 26.74 112.17
CA LYS A 34 -18.97 25.30 112.08
C LYS A 34 -20.18 24.46 111.63
N GLN A 35 -21.41 24.86 111.95
CA GLN A 35 -22.63 24.16 111.48
C GLN A 35 -22.82 24.27 109.96
N ASP A 36 -22.45 25.40 109.36
CA ASP A 36 -22.53 25.66 107.92
C ASP A 36 -21.16 25.56 107.21
N TRP A 37 -20.28 24.67 107.69
CA TRP A 37 -18.88 24.57 107.21
C TRP A 37 -18.72 24.43 105.68
N PRO A 38 -19.56 23.67 104.94
CA PRO A 38 -19.42 23.57 103.48
C PRO A 38 -19.52 24.90 102.73
N LYS A 39 -20.20 25.91 103.32
CA LYS A 39 -20.33 27.26 102.76
C LYS A 39 -19.10 28.13 103.06
N TYR A 40 -18.46 27.94 104.21
CA TYR A 40 -17.37 28.78 104.68
C TYR A 40 -15.97 28.18 104.47
N ARG A 41 -15.86 26.87 104.15
CA ARG A 41 -14.58 26.14 103.99
C ARG A 41 -13.59 26.73 102.98
N CYS A 42 -14.09 27.34 101.89
CA CYS A 42 -13.24 27.94 100.86
C CYS A 42 -13.04 29.45 101.03
N ASN A 43 -13.51 30.06 102.14
CA ASN A 43 -13.27 31.47 102.43
C ASN A 43 -12.02 31.61 103.32
N PRO A 44 -10.97 32.32 102.85
CA PRO A 44 -9.70 32.47 103.59
C PRO A 44 -9.86 33.04 105.01
N MET A 45 -10.90 33.84 105.27
CA MET A 45 -11.12 34.47 106.59
C MET A 45 -11.60 33.46 107.66
N PHE A 46 -12.32 32.41 107.27
CA PHE A 46 -12.88 31.42 108.19
C PHE A 46 -12.08 30.11 108.21
N MET A 47 -11.13 29.94 107.29
CA MET A 47 -10.27 28.74 107.17
C MET A 47 -9.49 28.36 108.44
N PRO A 48 -8.98 29.29 109.27
CA PRO A 48 -8.34 28.94 110.54
C PRO A 48 -9.25 28.24 111.56
N LEU A 49 -10.57 28.23 111.32
CA LEU A 49 -11.57 27.52 112.14
C LEU A 49 -11.79 26.06 111.68
N SER A 50 -11.14 25.61 110.59
CA SER A 50 -11.19 24.24 110.09
C SER A 50 -10.55 23.26 111.08
N ASP A 51 -11.10 22.05 111.18
CA ASP A 51 -10.49 20.96 111.93
C ASP A 51 -9.29 20.34 111.17
N ASP A 52 -9.25 20.47 109.83
CA ASP A 52 -8.11 20.08 108.99
C ASP A 52 -7.93 21.06 107.82
N ILE A 53 -7.06 22.02 108.06
CA ILE A 53 -6.76 23.11 107.11
C ILE A 53 -6.15 22.55 105.81
N GLN A 54 -5.37 21.47 105.86
CA GLN A 54 -4.62 20.98 104.70
C GLN A 54 -5.55 20.30 103.68
N THR A 55 -6.51 19.51 104.15
CA THR A 55 -7.48 18.83 103.28
C THR A 55 -8.48 19.83 102.69
N ASP A 56 -9.00 20.76 103.48
CA ASP A 56 -9.90 21.82 102.99
C ASP A 56 -9.20 22.75 101.98
N PHE A 57 -7.94 23.13 102.24
CA PHE A 57 -7.16 23.94 101.30
C PHE A 57 -6.93 23.20 99.98
N THR A 58 -6.51 21.93 100.03
CA THR A 58 -6.27 21.12 98.84
C THR A 58 -7.54 20.94 98.01
N TYR A 59 -8.67 20.69 98.67
CA TYR A 59 -9.97 20.55 98.03
C TYR A 59 -10.40 21.86 97.34
N CYS A 60 -10.30 23.00 98.02
CA CYS A 60 -10.70 24.28 97.46
C CYS A 60 -9.79 24.72 96.30
N VAL A 61 -8.48 24.45 96.38
CA VAL A 61 -7.53 24.70 95.29
C VAL A 61 -7.80 23.79 94.10
N GLN A 62 -8.01 22.49 94.29
CA GLN A 62 -8.34 21.56 93.21
C GLN A 62 -9.68 21.90 92.53
N ASN A 63 -10.70 22.26 93.31
CA ASN A 63 -11.99 22.66 92.77
C ASN A 63 -11.91 24.00 92.01
N MET A 64 -11.12 24.96 92.49
CA MET A 64 -10.82 26.19 91.73
C MET A 64 -10.03 25.88 90.44
N GLN A 65 -9.07 24.96 90.48
CA GLN A 65 -8.28 24.57 89.31
C GLN A 65 -9.13 23.86 88.26
N ASN A 66 -10.09 23.01 88.62
CA ASN A 66 -11.02 22.39 87.66
C ASN A 66 -11.87 23.44 86.93
N ASN A 67 -12.33 24.47 87.64
CA ASN A 67 -13.07 25.57 87.03
C ASN A 67 -12.18 26.46 86.13
N TYR A 68 -10.88 26.54 86.40
CA TYR A 68 -9.91 27.26 85.57
C TYR A 68 -9.29 26.41 84.45
N MET A 69 -9.39 25.08 84.51
CA MET A 69 -8.78 24.18 83.52
C MET A 69 -9.35 24.42 82.13
N GLY A 70 -10.65 24.70 82.01
CA GLY A 70 -11.26 25.07 80.73
C GLY A 70 -10.61 26.31 80.10
N TYR A 71 -10.34 27.34 80.90
CA TYR A 71 -9.66 28.56 80.46
C TYR A 71 -8.18 28.33 80.11
N LEU A 72 -7.50 27.44 80.84
CA LEU A 72 -6.11 27.07 80.55
C LEU A 72 -5.96 26.20 79.29
N LEU A 73 -6.98 25.39 78.98
CA LEU A 73 -7.00 24.56 77.77
C LEU A 73 -7.46 25.32 76.53
N GLU A 74 -8.15 26.46 76.68
CA GLU A 74 -8.63 27.28 75.56
C GLU A 74 -7.51 27.62 74.53
N PRO A 75 -6.32 28.09 74.93
CA PRO A 75 -5.20 28.30 74.00
C PRO A 75 -4.73 27.02 73.30
N LEU A 76 -4.71 25.88 74.00
CA LEU A 76 -4.31 24.59 73.44
C LEU A 76 -5.34 24.08 72.42
N THR A 77 -6.63 24.24 72.71
CA THR A 77 -7.72 23.90 71.79
C THR A 77 -7.70 24.79 70.54
N TYR A 78 -7.40 26.09 70.70
CA TYR A 78 -7.24 26.99 69.57
C TYR A 78 -6.07 26.56 68.66
N ILE A 79 -4.90 26.27 69.24
CA ILE A 79 -3.73 25.81 68.46
C ILE A 79 -4.02 24.49 67.74
N THR A 80 -4.68 23.52 68.40
CA THR A 80 -5.04 22.25 67.75
C THR A 80 -6.09 22.41 66.66
N SER A 81 -7.07 23.31 66.84
CA SER A 81 -8.06 23.61 65.81
C SER A 81 -7.42 24.24 64.56
N ASN A 82 -6.51 25.20 64.74
CA ASN A 82 -5.76 25.80 63.64
C ASN A 82 -4.85 24.80 62.95
N LEU A 83 -4.18 23.92 63.71
CA LEU A 83 -3.33 22.87 63.12
C LEU A 83 -4.16 21.85 62.31
N SER A 84 -5.35 21.50 62.79
CA SER A 84 -6.30 20.65 62.05
C SER A 84 -6.78 21.33 60.77
N GLU A 85 -7.12 22.62 60.84
CA GLU A 85 -7.51 23.40 59.66
C GLU A 85 -6.37 23.49 58.64
N MET A 86 -5.14 23.75 59.08
CA MET A 86 -3.96 23.73 58.21
C MET A 86 -3.75 22.35 57.55
N GLY A 87 -3.96 21.26 58.31
CA GLY A 87 -3.89 19.90 57.79
C GLY A 87 -4.98 19.62 56.73
N SER A 88 -6.18 20.15 56.93
CA SER A 88 -7.27 20.07 55.94
C SER A 88 -6.92 20.86 54.68
N GLN A 89 -6.54 22.12 54.81
CA GLN A 89 -6.17 22.98 53.68
C GLN A 89 -5.00 22.39 52.86
N PHE A 90 -4.04 21.75 53.53
CA PHE A 90 -2.96 21.03 52.87
C PHE A 90 -3.48 19.82 52.08
N THR A 91 -4.39 19.04 52.65
CA THR A 91 -5.03 17.90 51.97
C THR A 91 -5.84 18.35 50.76
N ASP A 92 -6.56 19.47 50.88
CA ASP A 92 -7.33 20.07 49.80
C ASP A 92 -6.41 20.56 48.68
N SER A 93 -5.29 21.19 49.04
CA SER A 93 -4.26 21.59 48.08
C SER A 93 -3.67 20.39 47.35
N LEU A 94 -3.36 19.29 48.05
CA LEU A 94 -2.89 18.05 47.42
C LEU A 94 -3.94 17.45 46.47
N ASN A 95 -5.22 17.49 46.84
CA ASN A 95 -6.29 17.04 45.96
C ASN A 95 -6.42 17.94 44.72
N PHE A 96 -6.29 19.26 44.88
CA PHE A 96 -6.25 20.18 43.73
C PHE A 96 -5.09 19.85 42.79
N PHE A 97 -3.88 19.58 43.31
CA PHE A 97 -2.75 19.12 42.49
C PHE A 97 -3.06 17.82 41.76
N ARG A 98 -3.68 16.83 42.42
CA ARG A 98 -4.09 15.57 41.77
C ARG A 98 -5.10 15.80 40.65
N VAL A 99 -6.08 16.69 40.86
CA VAL A 99 -7.07 17.06 39.85
C VAL A 99 -6.40 17.77 38.67
N MET A 100 -5.48 18.69 38.92
CA MET A 100 -4.69 19.35 37.88
C MET A 100 -3.91 18.35 37.03
N ILE A 101 -3.21 17.39 37.67
CA ILE A 101 -2.49 16.32 36.96
C ILE A 101 -3.45 15.45 36.15
N SER A 102 -4.63 15.13 36.70
CA SER A 102 -5.67 14.39 35.98
C SER A 102 -6.15 15.14 34.73
N ASN A 103 -6.36 16.46 34.84
CA ASN A 103 -6.77 17.31 33.73
C ASN A 103 -5.69 17.38 32.64
N ILE A 104 -4.42 17.53 33.01
CA ILE A 104 -3.28 17.51 32.08
C ILE A 104 -3.24 16.17 31.34
N ARG A 105 -3.33 15.05 32.07
CA ARG A 105 -3.30 13.70 31.48
C ARG A 105 -4.47 13.50 30.50
N THR A 106 -5.67 13.94 30.88
CA THR A 106 -6.87 13.81 30.05
C THR A 106 -6.77 14.66 28.78
N PHE A 107 -6.26 15.88 28.90
CA PHE A 107 -6.00 16.76 27.77
C PHE A 107 -4.97 16.16 26.80
N MET A 108 -3.86 15.63 27.31
CA MET A 108 -2.85 14.96 26.49
C MET A 108 -3.40 13.70 25.80
N ALA A 109 -4.22 12.91 26.50
CA ALA A 109 -4.89 11.75 25.91
C ALA A 109 -5.85 12.17 24.79
N SER A 110 -6.59 13.27 24.97
CA SER A 110 -7.49 13.81 23.94
C SER A 110 -6.72 14.32 22.71
N ILE A 111 -5.64 15.07 22.90
CA ILE A 111 -4.78 15.51 21.78
C ILE A 111 -4.27 14.30 21.00
N THR A 112 -3.72 13.32 21.72
CA THR A 112 -3.16 12.11 21.12
C THR A 112 -4.23 11.35 20.34
N GLY A 113 -5.43 11.17 20.91
CA GLY A 113 -6.56 10.52 20.26
C GLY A 113 -7.03 11.24 18.99
N ASN A 114 -7.13 12.58 19.03
CA ASN A 114 -7.52 13.38 17.87
C ASN A 114 -6.48 13.28 16.74
N ILE A 115 -5.18 13.34 17.09
CA ILE A 115 -4.09 13.19 16.12
C ILE A 115 -4.14 11.81 15.45
N PHE A 116 -4.27 10.73 16.24
CA PHE A 116 -4.41 9.38 15.68
C PHE A 116 -5.66 9.25 14.80
N GLY A 117 -6.77 9.88 15.17
CA GLY A 117 -7.99 9.91 14.35
C GLY A 117 -7.76 10.52 12.97
N VAL A 118 -7.05 11.66 12.89
CA VAL A 118 -6.70 12.30 11.62
C VAL A 118 -5.75 11.41 10.81
N PHE A 119 -4.72 10.84 11.43
CA PHE A 119 -3.78 9.95 10.74
C PHE A 119 -4.45 8.69 10.19
N LEU A 120 -5.39 8.08 10.92
CA LEU A 120 -6.14 6.93 10.42
C LEU A 120 -6.93 7.27 9.15
N ASN A 121 -7.66 8.39 9.16
CA ASN A 121 -8.38 8.85 7.97
C ASN A 121 -7.42 9.12 6.80
N LEU A 122 -6.29 9.78 7.06
CA LEU A 122 -5.28 10.06 6.05
C LEU A 122 -4.68 8.77 5.45
N ILE A 123 -4.36 7.78 6.29
CA ILE A 123 -3.86 6.46 5.85
C ILE A 123 -4.87 5.78 4.93
N THR A 124 -6.16 5.82 5.26
CA THR A 124 -7.19 5.21 4.41
C THR A 124 -7.28 5.85 3.02
N GLU A 125 -7.11 7.18 2.92
CA GLU A 125 -7.07 7.87 1.63
C GLU A 125 -5.80 7.52 0.83
N PHE A 126 -4.64 7.45 1.47
CA PHE A 126 -3.42 6.96 0.82
C PHE A 126 -3.52 5.50 0.34
N GLN A 127 -4.18 4.63 1.11
CA GLN A 127 -4.45 3.26 0.72
C GLN A 127 -5.34 3.20 -0.54
N LYS A 128 -6.42 4.00 -0.61
CA LYS A 128 -7.27 4.09 -1.81
C LYS A 128 -6.49 4.52 -3.04
N ILE A 129 -5.63 5.54 -2.92
CA ILE A 129 -4.76 5.99 -4.01
C ILE A 129 -3.84 4.85 -4.47
N THR A 130 -3.22 4.15 -3.52
CA THR A 130 -2.31 3.02 -3.82
C THR A 130 -3.04 1.88 -4.53
N ILE A 131 -4.27 1.55 -4.12
CA ILE A 131 -5.12 0.56 -4.78
C ILE A 131 -5.43 1.01 -6.21
N GLY A 132 -5.79 2.27 -6.42
CA GLY A 132 -6.04 2.84 -7.74
C GLY A 132 -4.81 2.76 -8.66
N ILE A 133 -3.61 3.04 -8.15
CA ILE A 133 -2.37 2.90 -8.90
C ILE A 133 -2.11 1.44 -9.29
N LYS A 134 -2.29 0.48 -8.35
CA LYS A 134 -2.13 -0.95 -8.64
C LYS A 134 -3.11 -1.44 -9.71
N ASP A 135 -4.37 -1.01 -9.65
CA ASP A 135 -5.38 -1.32 -10.66
C ASP A 135 -5.00 -0.76 -12.05
N LEU A 136 -4.54 0.49 -12.10
CA LEU A 136 -4.11 1.12 -13.34
C LEU A 136 -2.91 0.41 -13.97
N VAL A 137 -1.91 0.03 -13.16
CA VAL A 137 -0.75 -0.75 -13.63
C VAL A 137 -1.22 -2.12 -14.15
N GLY A 138 -2.14 -2.80 -13.46
CA GLY A 138 -2.71 -4.07 -13.91
C GLY A 138 -3.40 -3.95 -15.28
N LYS A 139 -4.18 -2.90 -15.50
CA LYS A 139 -4.83 -2.61 -16.78
C LYS A 139 -3.83 -2.33 -17.90
N LEU A 140 -2.76 -1.56 -17.62
CA LEU A 140 -1.70 -1.30 -18.59
C LEU A 140 -0.99 -2.59 -19.02
N ILE A 141 -0.65 -3.45 -18.06
CA ILE A 141 -0.05 -4.76 -18.35
C ILE A 141 -0.99 -5.58 -19.24
N GLY A 142 -2.29 -5.60 -18.93
CA GLY A 142 -3.28 -6.31 -19.74
C GLY A 142 -3.35 -5.84 -21.20
N ILE A 143 -3.34 -4.52 -21.43
CA ILE A 143 -3.34 -3.95 -22.78
C ILE A 143 -2.06 -4.32 -23.53
N VAL A 144 -0.89 -4.14 -22.90
CA VAL A 144 0.40 -4.44 -23.52
C VAL A 144 0.51 -5.91 -23.89
N VAL A 145 0.12 -6.82 -22.99
CA VAL A 145 0.13 -8.27 -23.25
C VAL A 145 -0.78 -8.63 -24.42
N THR A 146 -1.96 -8.02 -24.51
CA THR A 146 -2.88 -8.25 -25.63
C THR A 146 -2.26 -7.80 -26.95
N VAL A 147 -1.66 -6.61 -27.00
CA VAL A 147 -0.96 -6.11 -28.20
C VAL A 147 0.19 -7.02 -28.59
N LEU A 148 0.99 -7.50 -27.63
CA LEU A 148 2.08 -8.45 -27.88
C LEU A 148 1.57 -9.74 -28.52
N TYR A 149 0.48 -10.31 -28.02
CA TYR A 149 -0.10 -11.52 -28.61
C TYR A 149 -0.73 -11.28 -29.99
N ILE A 150 -1.33 -10.11 -30.23
CA ILE A 150 -1.82 -9.74 -31.57
C ILE A 150 -0.64 -9.63 -32.55
N MET A 151 0.45 -8.98 -32.14
CA MET A 151 1.66 -8.90 -32.97
C MET A 151 2.25 -10.28 -33.25
N ASP A 152 2.40 -11.13 -32.23
CA ASP A 152 2.88 -12.51 -32.41
C ASP A 152 1.98 -13.32 -33.36
N GLY A 153 0.66 -13.20 -33.22
CA GLY A 153 -0.30 -13.82 -34.13
C GLY A 153 -0.17 -13.30 -35.57
N SER A 154 0.05 -12.00 -35.75
CA SER A 154 0.24 -11.40 -37.07
C SER A 154 1.54 -11.87 -37.74
N LEU A 155 2.65 -11.97 -37.00
CA LEU A 155 3.94 -12.45 -37.52
C LEU A 155 3.83 -13.91 -37.97
N LYS A 156 3.22 -14.77 -37.14
CA LYS A 156 2.96 -16.17 -37.50
C LYS A 156 2.04 -16.29 -38.71
N THR A 157 1.07 -15.39 -38.87
CA THR A 157 0.19 -15.37 -40.04
C THR A 157 0.96 -15.01 -41.31
N ILE A 158 1.86 -14.03 -41.24
CA ILE A 158 2.72 -13.64 -42.37
C ILE A 158 3.65 -14.80 -42.73
N GLU A 159 4.31 -15.41 -41.76
CA GLU A 159 5.17 -16.56 -41.97
C GLU A 159 4.41 -17.73 -42.61
N SER A 160 3.21 -18.05 -42.10
CA SER A 160 2.35 -19.07 -42.69
C SER A 160 1.88 -18.72 -44.11
N SER A 161 1.63 -17.44 -44.40
CA SER A 161 1.20 -16.99 -45.73
C SER A 161 2.36 -17.05 -46.73
N TRP A 162 3.58 -16.72 -46.28
CA TRP A 162 4.80 -16.80 -47.07
C TRP A 162 5.20 -18.24 -47.38
N ASN A 163 5.06 -19.14 -46.41
CA ASN A 163 5.29 -20.57 -46.60
C ASN A 163 4.16 -21.26 -47.38
N GLY A 164 2.98 -20.63 -47.46
CA GLY A 164 1.81 -21.12 -48.18
C GLY A 164 1.86 -20.88 -49.70
N PRO A 165 0.83 -21.34 -50.43
CA PRO A 165 0.77 -21.26 -51.90
C PRO A 165 1.03 -19.85 -52.46
N PRO A 166 0.48 -18.75 -51.89
CA PRO A 166 0.74 -17.41 -52.41
C PRO A 166 2.21 -17.00 -52.40
N GLY A 167 2.99 -17.35 -51.36
CA GLY A 167 4.41 -17.01 -51.29
C GLY A 167 5.29 -17.85 -52.22
N GLN A 168 4.87 -19.08 -52.54
CA GLN A 168 5.61 -19.97 -53.46
C GLN A 168 5.50 -19.54 -54.93
N THR A 169 4.41 -18.86 -55.30
CA THR A 169 4.20 -18.32 -56.67
C THR A 169 5.15 -17.17 -57.05
N VAL A 170 5.98 -16.66 -56.13
CA VAL A 170 6.97 -15.61 -56.39
C VAL A 170 8.27 -16.17 -57.03
N ARG A 171 8.33 -17.47 -57.34
CA ARG A 171 9.48 -18.10 -58.03
C ARG A 171 9.40 -17.86 -59.54
N ALA A 172 10.48 -17.39 -60.16
CA ALA A 172 10.53 -17.14 -61.60
C ALA A 172 10.55 -18.46 -62.40
N LEU A 173 9.39 -18.91 -62.89
CA LEU A 173 9.23 -20.12 -63.72
C LEU A 173 9.04 -19.72 -65.19
N CYS A 174 10.08 -19.21 -65.85
CA CYS A 174 9.89 -18.57 -67.15
C CYS A 174 11.05 -18.77 -68.14
N PHE A 175 10.77 -18.48 -69.40
CA PHE A 175 11.70 -18.50 -70.52
C PHE A 175 12.11 -17.09 -70.93
N HIS A 176 13.22 -16.99 -71.67
CA HIS A 176 13.57 -15.76 -72.36
C HIS A 176 12.50 -15.42 -73.40
N PRO A 177 12.09 -14.13 -73.55
CA PRO A 177 11.07 -13.71 -74.51
C PRO A 177 11.31 -14.18 -75.96
N GLU A 178 12.58 -14.21 -76.37
CA GLU A 178 13.02 -14.64 -77.71
C GLU A 178 13.23 -16.16 -77.86
N THR A 179 12.89 -16.99 -76.87
CA THR A 179 12.98 -18.44 -77.04
C THR A 179 12.00 -18.88 -78.13
N GLU A 180 12.49 -19.62 -79.12
CA GLU A 180 11.68 -20.09 -80.24
C GLU A 180 10.86 -21.32 -79.85
N VAL A 181 9.60 -21.33 -80.27
CA VAL A 181 8.63 -22.41 -80.05
C VAL A 181 7.99 -22.78 -81.38
N LYS A 182 7.87 -24.08 -81.64
CA LYS A 182 7.27 -24.60 -82.88
C LYS A 182 5.83 -24.98 -82.66
N LEU A 183 4.96 -24.50 -83.55
CA LEU A 183 3.53 -24.83 -83.56
C LEU A 183 3.27 -26.11 -84.39
N LEU A 184 2.10 -26.71 -84.18
CA LEU A 184 1.68 -27.94 -84.87
C LEU A 184 1.62 -27.79 -86.40
N ASP A 185 1.34 -26.59 -86.90
CA ASP A 185 1.35 -26.26 -88.34
C ASP A 185 2.77 -26.10 -88.93
N GLY A 186 3.81 -26.22 -88.10
CA GLY A 186 5.21 -26.10 -88.47
C GLY A 186 5.76 -24.66 -88.37
N LYS A 187 4.93 -23.66 -88.05
CA LYS A 187 5.36 -22.28 -87.86
C LYS A 187 6.21 -22.15 -86.59
N VAL A 188 7.32 -21.43 -86.69
CA VAL A 188 8.15 -21.07 -85.53
C VAL A 188 7.78 -19.67 -85.06
N VAL A 189 7.47 -19.54 -83.77
CA VAL A 189 7.04 -18.29 -83.12
C VAL A 189 7.90 -18.06 -81.89
N LEU A 190 8.18 -16.81 -81.54
CA LEU A 190 8.90 -16.49 -80.32
C LEU A 190 7.95 -16.63 -79.12
N MET A 191 8.49 -17.03 -77.97
CA MET A 191 7.73 -17.22 -76.73
C MET A 191 6.87 -16.00 -76.38
N LYS A 192 7.39 -14.80 -76.61
CA LYS A 192 6.69 -13.52 -76.42
C LYS A 192 5.52 -13.24 -77.36
N ASP A 193 5.51 -13.89 -78.52
CA ASP A 193 4.59 -13.62 -79.63
C ASP A 193 3.52 -14.73 -79.77
N LEU A 194 3.51 -15.72 -78.86
CA LEU A 194 2.48 -16.75 -78.76
C LEU A 194 1.14 -16.15 -78.31
N ASN A 195 0.05 -16.68 -78.88
CA ASN A 195 -1.31 -16.24 -78.59
C ASN A 195 -2.14 -17.34 -77.94
N LEU A 196 -3.22 -16.93 -77.28
CA LEU A 196 -4.18 -17.85 -76.69
C LEU A 196 -4.81 -18.73 -77.79
N GLY A 197 -4.80 -20.04 -77.56
CA GLY A 197 -5.31 -21.02 -78.51
C GLY A 197 -4.32 -21.54 -79.53
N ASP A 198 -3.08 -21.02 -79.58
CA ASP A 198 -2.00 -21.63 -80.35
C ASP A 198 -1.78 -23.08 -79.89
N ILE A 199 -1.44 -23.97 -80.82
CA ILE A 199 -1.21 -25.39 -80.56
C ILE A 199 0.28 -25.70 -80.80
N LEU A 200 0.97 -26.12 -79.75
CA LEU A 200 2.39 -26.48 -79.78
C LEU A 200 2.63 -27.76 -80.59
N GLU A 201 3.88 -28.03 -80.97
CA GLU A 201 4.25 -29.18 -81.81
C GLU A 201 3.83 -30.56 -81.24
N ASN A 202 3.67 -30.67 -79.92
CA ASN A 202 3.22 -31.88 -79.24
C ASN A 202 1.69 -31.97 -79.07
N GLY A 203 0.93 -30.99 -79.59
CA GLY A 203 -0.54 -30.92 -79.48
C GLY A 203 -1.07 -30.14 -78.27
N SER A 204 -0.20 -29.59 -77.41
CA SER A 204 -0.61 -28.80 -76.24
C SER A 204 -1.21 -27.46 -76.68
N ARG A 205 -2.38 -27.09 -76.16
CA ARG A 205 -3.01 -25.80 -76.45
C ARG A 205 -2.59 -24.74 -75.42
N VAL A 206 -2.20 -23.56 -75.88
CA VAL A 206 -1.87 -22.41 -75.00
C VAL A 206 -3.15 -21.83 -74.39
N ASN A 207 -3.25 -21.89 -73.07
CA ASN A 207 -4.38 -21.39 -72.26
C ASN A 207 -4.10 -20.03 -71.63
N ALA A 208 -2.84 -19.74 -71.28
CA ALA A 208 -2.42 -18.42 -70.81
C ALA A 208 -0.99 -18.11 -71.28
N VAL A 209 -0.70 -16.82 -71.45
CA VAL A 209 0.66 -16.29 -71.69
C VAL A 209 0.99 -15.33 -70.55
N ILE A 210 2.06 -15.61 -69.83
CA ILE A 210 2.45 -14.89 -68.62
C ILE A 210 3.66 -14.03 -68.94
N LYS A 211 3.59 -12.77 -68.52
CA LYS A 211 4.68 -11.80 -68.64
C LYS A 211 5.07 -11.32 -67.25
N LEU A 212 6.30 -11.62 -66.82
CA LEU A 212 6.82 -11.23 -65.50
C LEU A 212 7.96 -10.25 -65.64
N ASP A 213 7.99 -9.25 -64.76
CA ASP A 213 9.10 -8.32 -64.66
C ASP A 213 10.34 -8.99 -64.03
N ASN A 214 11.53 -8.64 -64.52
CA ASN A 214 12.82 -9.13 -64.01
C ASN A 214 13.80 -7.98 -63.72
N THR A 215 13.34 -6.73 -63.68
CA THR A 215 14.23 -5.58 -63.55
C THR A 215 14.96 -5.55 -62.19
N GLU A 216 14.31 -6.01 -61.12
CA GLU A 216 14.88 -6.01 -59.76
C GLU A 216 15.57 -7.34 -59.38
N THR A 217 15.00 -8.48 -59.78
CA THR A 217 15.55 -9.80 -59.43
C THR A 217 16.81 -10.16 -60.22
N ASN A 218 16.93 -9.67 -61.46
CA ASN A 218 18.03 -9.98 -62.37
C ASN A 218 18.40 -11.48 -62.37
N SER A 219 17.39 -12.36 -62.47
CA SER A 219 17.61 -13.81 -62.36
C SER A 219 18.39 -14.34 -63.55
N ASP A 220 19.35 -15.23 -63.28
CA ASP A 220 20.20 -15.83 -64.30
C ASP A 220 19.43 -16.86 -65.14
N PHE A 221 19.68 -16.88 -66.45
CA PHE A 221 19.22 -17.95 -67.34
C PHE A 221 20.21 -19.11 -67.39
N TYR A 222 19.67 -20.27 -67.71
CA TYR A 222 20.41 -21.46 -68.08
C TYR A 222 20.15 -21.77 -69.56
N ILE A 223 21.15 -22.36 -70.20
CA ILE A 223 21.10 -22.84 -71.57
C ILE A 223 20.77 -24.32 -71.56
N ILE A 224 19.73 -24.70 -72.31
CA ILE A 224 19.42 -26.08 -72.64
C ILE A 224 19.58 -26.27 -74.16
N PRO A 225 20.44 -27.20 -74.61
CA PRO A 225 20.66 -27.45 -76.03
C PRO A 225 19.48 -28.22 -76.66
N ASN A 226 19.42 -28.29 -77.98
CA ASN A 226 18.42 -29.03 -78.77
C ASN A 226 16.99 -28.44 -78.72
N GLY A 227 16.87 -27.12 -78.76
CA GLY A 227 15.60 -26.44 -79.04
C GLY A 227 15.19 -26.53 -80.51
N VAL A 228 14.25 -25.67 -80.90
CA VAL A 228 13.71 -25.63 -82.27
C VAL A 228 14.85 -25.43 -83.27
N ASP A 229 14.88 -26.28 -84.30
CA ASP A 229 15.92 -26.31 -85.34
C ASP A 229 17.37 -26.38 -84.80
N GLY A 230 17.56 -26.94 -83.61
CA GLY A 230 18.87 -27.11 -82.97
C GLY A 230 19.40 -25.88 -82.23
N LYS A 231 18.59 -24.82 -82.08
CA LYS A 231 18.97 -23.62 -81.32
C LYS A 231 18.94 -23.86 -79.80
N ASP A 232 19.66 -23.03 -79.08
CA ASP A 232 19.72 -23.06 -77.62
C ASP A 232 18.47 -22.42 -76.99
N ILE A 233 17.99 -23.03 -75.90
CA ILE A 233 16.84 -22.57 -75.12
C ILE A 233 17.35 -21.82 -73.89
N TYR A 234 16.85 -20.60 -73.67
CA TYR A 234 17.16 -19.80 -72.48
C TYR A 234 15.98 -19.82 -71.52
N VAL A 235 16.21 -20.35 -70.32
CA VAL A 235 15.17 -20.62 -69.32
C VAL A 235 15.70 -20.41 -67.89
N THR A 236 14.86 -19.98 -66.96
CA THR A 236 15.28 -19.75 -65.57
C THR A 236 15.64 -21.07 -64.88
N GLY A 237 16.61 -21.01 -63.95
CA GLY A 237 17.14 -22.22 -63.30
C GLY A 237 16.12 -23.02 -62.48
N THR A 238 15.07 -22.35 -61.99
CA THR A 238 13.97 -22.97 -61.23
C THR A 238 12.87 -23.57 -62.09
N HIS A 239 12.86 -23.33 -63.40
CA HIS A 239 11.87 -23.92 -64.30
C HIS A 239 12.00 -25.46 -64.32
N MET A 240 10.90 -26.19 -64.53
CA MET A 240 10.90 -27.64 -64.51
C MET A 240 11.08 -28.22 -65.93
N ILE A 241 12.06 -29.12 -66.09
CA ILE A 241 12.36 -29.84 -67.35
C ILE A 241 12.32 -31.35 -67.09
N PHE A 242 11.76 -32.11 -68.02
CA PHE A 242 11.74 -33.57 -67.95
C PHE A 242 13.13 -34.13 -68.24
N CYS A 243 13.67 -34.93 -67.32
CA CYS A 243 14.95 -35.61 -67.48
C CYS A 243 14.71 -37.09 -67.80
N ASP A 244 15.00 -37.50 -69.04
CA ASP A 244 14.81 -38.88 -69.51
C ASP A 244 15.62 -39.90 -68.69
N GLU A 245 16.82 -39.53 -68.25
CA GLU A 245 17.70 -40.41 -67.44
C GLU A 245 17.09 -40.73 -66.06
N LEU A 246 16.34 -39.78 -65.49
CA LEU A 246 15.73 -39.90 -64.17
C LEU A 246 14.23 -40.25 -64.22
N GLY A 247 13.62 -40.21 -65.40
CA GLY A 247 12.19 -40.45 -65.60
C GLY A 247 11.27 -39.48 -64.86
N LYS A 248 11.74 -38.26 -64.55
CA LYS A 248 10.99 -37.26 -63.77
C LYS A 248 11.35 -35.84 -64.16
N TYR A 249 10.47 -34.90 -63.82
CA TYR A 249 10.76 -33.46 -63.90
C TYR A 249 11.76 -33.05 -62.81
N VAL A 250 12.74 -32.26 -63.20
CA VAL A 250 13.75 -31.66 -62.33
C VAL A 250 13.87 -30.17 -62.63
N GLU A 251 14.37 -29.39 -61.67
CA GLU A 251 14.70 -27.99 -61.95
C GLU A 251 15.80 -27.92 -63.01
N VAL A 252 15.71 -26.97 -63.94
CA VAL A 252 16.68 -26.80 -65.03
C VAL A 252 18.11 -26.72 -64.50
N LYS A 253 18.35 -25.98 -63.41
CA LYS A 253 19.70 -25.86 -62.83
C LYS A 253 20.34 -27.19 -62.40
N SER A 254 19.52 -28.22 -62.20
CA SER A 254 19.93 -29.57 -61.79
C SER A 254 19.95 -30.56 -62.96
N HIS A 255 19.56 -30.15 -64.17
CA HIS A 255 19.51 -31.01 -65.34
C HIS A 255 20.92 -31.23 -65.93
N PRO A 256 21.34 -32.45 -66.31
CA PRO A 256 22.69 -32.74 -66.79
C PRO A 256 23.12 -31.93 -68.03
N LEU A 257 22.17 -31.59 -68.90
CA LEU A 257 22.41 -30.79 -70.11
C LEU A 257 22.45 -29.28 -69.86
N ALA A 258 22.09 -28.82 -68.66
CA ALA A 258 21.98 -27.39 -68.37
C ALA A 258 23.35 -26.75 -68.18
N LYS A 259 23.55 -25.61 -68.83
CA LYS A 259 24.74 -24.77 -68.63
C LYS A 259 24.32 -23.40 -68.13
N LYS A 260 24.86 -22.97 -67.00
CA LYS A 260 24.63 -21.61 -66.52
C LYS A 260 25.23 -20.61 -67.52
N GLN A 261 24.52 -19.53 -67.80
CA GLN A 261 25.03 -18.42 -68.61
C GLN A 261 24.75 -17.09 -67.90
N ASP A 262 25.71 -16.17 -67.97
CA ASP A 262 25.63 -14.88 -67.27
C ASP A 262 25.59 -13.68 -68.26
N ILE A 263 25.55 -13.95 -69.57
CA ILE A 263 25.72 -12.94 -70.63
C ILE A 263 24.37 -12.38 -71.09
N LYS A 264 23.42 -13.25 -71.41
CA LYS A 264 22.09 -12.88 -71.90
C LYS A 264 21.21 -12.52 -70.70
N LYS A 265 20.73 -11.29 -70.68
CA LYS A 265 19.81 -10.75 -69.68
C LYS A 265 18.55 -10.25 -70.38
N SER A 266 17.45 -10.25 -69.65
CA SER A 266 16.18 -9.70 -70.11
C SER A 266 15.51 -8.98 -68.95
N ASP A 267 14.93 -7.81 -69.22
CA ASP A 267 14.19 -7.02 -68.24
C ASP A 267 12.87 -7.69 -67.84
N TRP A 268 12.44 -8.70 -68.60
CA TRP A 268 11.21 -9.44 -68.35
C TRP A 268 11.29 -10.88 -68.86
N PHE A 269 10.43 -11.74 -68.33
CA PHE A 269 10.32 -13.15 -68.72
C PHE A 269 8.95 -13.49 -69.29
N SER A 270 8.91 -14.54 -70.12
CA SER A 270 7.68 -15.07 -70.71
C SER A 270 7.48 -16.53 -70.31
N SER A 271 6.27 -16.91 -69.93
CA SER A 271 5.89 -18.32 -69.68
C SER A 271 4.50 -18.62 -70.22
N LEU A 272 4.12 -19.89 -70.23
CA LEU A 272 2.83 -20.35 -70.74
C LEU A 272 2.12 -21.17 -69.67
N ILE A 273 0.80 -21.22 -69.76
CA ILE A 273 -0.02 -22.29 -69.19
C ILE A 273 -0.64 -23.03 -70.37
N THR A 274 -0.53 -24.34 -70.42
CA THR A 274 -1.04 -25.18 -71.51
C THR A 274 -2.12 -26.15 -71.03
N SER A 275 -2.82 -26.80 -71.97
CA SER A 275 -3.94 -27.70 -71.66
C SER A 275 -3.58 -28.98 -70.92
N ASP A 276 -2.31 -29.39 -70.96
CA ASP A 276 -1.80 -30.65 -70.42
C ASP A 276 -0.53 -30.45 -69.57
N HIS A 277 -0.28 -29.21 -69.15
CA HIS A 277 0.89 -28.76 -68.38
C HIS A 277 2.25 -29.00 -69.04
N LYS A 278 2.27 -29.15 -70.37
CA LYS A 278 3.49 -29.45 -71.13
C LYS A 278 3.82 -28.34 -72.11
N ILE A 279 5.11 -28.02 -72.20
CA ILE A 279 5.67 -27.12 -73.20
C ILE A 279 6.79 -27.87 -73.92
N GLN A 280 6.52 -28.34 -75.12
CA GLN A 280 7.55 -28.98 -75.96
C GLN A 280 8.34 -27.91 -76.71
N ILE A 281 9.67 -27.95 -76.59
CA ILE A 281 10.58 -27.09 -77.34
C ILE A 281 11.72 -27.94 -77.91
N GLY A 282 11.60 -28.30 -79.20
CA GLY A 282 12.59 -29.14 -79.85
C GLY A 282 12.57 -30.55 -79.26
N LYS A 283 13.70 -31.02 -78.72
CA LYS A 283 13.76 -32.33 -78.05
C LYS A 283 13.42 -32.29 -76.56
N ASN A 284 13.31 -31.10 -75.97
CA ASN A 284 13.15 -30.95 -74.53
C ASN A 284 11.69 -30.71 -74.17
N LEU A 285 11.23 -31.38 -73.12
CA LEU A 285 9.89 -31.23 -72.57
C LEU A 285 9.97 -30.45 -71.25
N PHE A 286 9.33 -29.29 -71.21
CA PHE A 286 9.21 -28.47 -70.01
C PHE A 286 7.81 -28.59 -69.42
N TYR A 287 7.72 -28.39 -68.11
CA TYR A 287 6.42 -28.18 -67.47
C TYR A 287 6.00 -26.72 -67.62
N ASP A 288 4.70 -26.47 -67.67
CA ASP A 288 4.20 -25.10 -67.78
C ASP A 288 4.31 -24.33 -66.44
N TRP A 289 3.84 -23.09 -66.40
CA TRP A 289 3.96 -22.24 -65.21
C TRP A 289 3.16 -22.76 -64.01
N ASP A 290 2.14 -23.59 -64.23
CA ASP A 290 1.25 -24.11 -63.19
C ASP A 290 1.84 -25.40 -62.58
N ASP A 291 2.88 -25.26 -61.75
CA ASP A 291 3.71 -26.37 -61.25
C ASP A 291 3.24 -27.02 -59.93
N ASP A 292 2.04 -26.68 -59.47
CA ASP A 292 1.39 -27.14 -58.23
C ASP A 292 1.31 -28.68 -58.12
N LEU A 293 1.33 -29.39 -59.26
CA LEU A 293 1.22 -30.85 -59.31
C LEU A 293 2.55 -31.59 -59.19
N ILE A 294 3.70 -30.95 -59.45
CA ILE A 294 5.01 -31.64 -59.47
C ILE A 294 5.96 -31.18 -58.38
N ARG A 295 5.81 -29.98 -57.82
CA ARG A 295 6.51 -29.65 -56.60
C ARG A 295 5.72 -30.21 -55.42
N PRO A 296 6.27 -31.15 -54.64
CA PRO A 296 5.64 -31.51 -53.39
C PRO A 296 5.66 -30.27 -52.50
N PHE A 297 4.50 -29.90 -51.94
CA PHE A 297 4.41 -28.96 -50.84
C PHE A 297 5.21 -29.53 -49.66
N TRP A 298 6.45 -29.10 -49.48
CA TRP A 298 7.24 -29.35 -48.28
C TRP A 298 7.11 -28.16 -47.33
#